data_AF-X0L0C3-F1
#
_entry.id   AF-X0L0C3-F1
#
_cell.length_a   1.000
_cell.length_b   1.000
_cell.length_c   1.000
_cell.angle_alpha   90.00
_cell.angle_beta   90.00
_cell.angle_gamma   90.00
#
_symmetry.space_group_name_H-M   'P 1'
#
loop_
_entity.id
_entity.type
_entity.pdbx_description
1 polymer ?
#
loop_
_entity_poly.entity_id
_entity_poly.type
_entity_poly.pdbx_seq_one_letter_code
_entity_poly.pdbx_strand_id
1 'polypeptide(L)'
;MKSMVTKLMNHVVSQVPKAGAEREACTSIDPKGFFLRPPPTPHHLSFFITPDDQLFQTIHMGAAVVDDATWLLVVDGLVRKPLALSLAQLEALPQTSVTSFHECYGSPLKPPTNNP
;
A
#
# COMPACT_ATOMS: atom_id res chain seq x y z
N MET A 1 36.08 11.14 -19.60
CA MET A 1 35.03 11.59 -18.65
C MET A 1 34.13 10.40 -18.36
N LYS A 2 33.99 10.04 -17.08
CA LYS A 2 33.29 8.84 -16.64
C LYS A 2 31.79 8.99 -16.95
N SER A 3 31.28 8.18 -17.88
CA SER A 3 29.85 8.00 -18.06
C SER A 3 29.32 7.38 -16.77
N MET A 4 28.60 8.17 -15.96
CA MET A 4 27.76 7.66 -14.89
C MET A 4 26.59 6.95 -15.54
N VAL A 5 26.84 5.70 -15.97
CA VAL A 5 25.78 4.75 -16.25
C VAL A 5 25.09 4.52 -14.91
N THR A 6 23.99 5.21 -14.68
CA THR A 6 23.05 4.90 -13.61
C THR A 6 22.61 3.45 -13.84
N LYS A 7 23.26 2.54 -13.11
CA LYS A 7 22.91 1.13 -13.03
C LYS A 7 21.62 1.04 -12.22
N LEU A 8 20.52 1.56 -12.77
CA LEU A 8 19.19 1.12 -12.37
C LEU A 8 19.08 -0.32 -12.89
N MET A 9 19.60 -1.22 -12.07
CA MET A 9 19.00 -2.51 -11.78
C MET A 9 18.63 -3.34 -13.02
N ASN A 10 19.44 -4.37 -13.31
CA ASN A 10 19.17 -5.43 -14.29
C ASN A 10 17.96 -6.31 -13.89
N HIS A 11 16.85 -5.70 -13.49
CA HIS A 11 15.67 -6.43 -13.04
C HIS A 11 14.73 -6.55 -14.24
N VAL A 12 14.31 -7.78 -14.51
CA VAL A 12 13.36 -8.08 -15.56
C VAL A 12 12.02 -7.48 -15.16
N VAL A 13 11.48 -6.60 -16.00
CA VAL A 13 10.17 -5.97 -15.81
C VAL A 13 9.14 -6.61 -16.72
N SER A 14 7.87 -6.59 -16.31
CA SER A 14 6.76 -7.00 -17.16
C SER A 14 6.50 -5.99 -18.27
N GLN A 15 5.83 -6.44 -19.33
CA GLN A 15 5.33 -5.54 -20.36
C GLN A 15 4.27 -4.61 -19.77
N VAL A 16 4.32 -3.33 -20.14
CA VAL A 16 3.30 -2.36 -19.74
C VAL A 16 1.97 -2.78 -20.38
N PRO A 17 0.91 -3.01 -19.59
CA PRO A 17 -0.36 -3.47 -20.12
C PRO A 17 -1.08 -2.34 -20.88
N LYS A 18 -2.17 -2.69 -21.59
CA LYS A 18 -3.11 -1.69 -22.09
C LYS A 18 -3.75 -0.96 -20.90
N ALA A 19 -3.99 0.33 -21.03
CA ALA A 19 -4.59 1.14 -19.98
C ALA A 19 -5.90 0.51 -19.47
N GLY A 20 -6.02 0.34 -18.15
CA GLY A 20 -7.18 -0.25 -17.49
C GLY A 20 -7.10 -1.76 -17.29
N ALA A 21 -6.22 -2.48 -18.01
CA ALA A 21 -6.11 -3.93 -17.87
C ALA A 21 -5.52 -4.33 -16.52
N GLU A 22 -4.77 -3.45 -15.84
CA GLU A 22 -4.29 -3.67 -14.48
C GLU A 22 -5.44 -3.88 -13.47
N ARG A 23 -6.65 -3.41 -13.80
CA ARG A 23 -7.85 -3.54 -12.94
C ARG A 23 -8.47 -4.93 -13.01
N GLU A 24 -8.13 -5.73 -14.02
CA GLU A 24 -8.66 -7.09 -14.20
C GLU A 24 -8.25 -8.03 -13.06
N ALA A 25 -7.14 -7.71 -12.36
CA ALA A 25 -6.71 -8.44 -11.17
C ALA A 25 -7.68 -8.28 -9.99
N CYS A 26 -8.54 -7.25 -9.96
CA CYS A 26 -9.52 -7.05 -8.90
C CYS A 26 -10.73 -7.99 -9.09
N THR A 27 -10.76 -9.09 -8.35
CA THR A 27 -11.79 -10.12 -8.48
C THR A 27 -13.10 -9.76 -7.78
N SER A 28 -13.02 -9.03 -6.68
CA SER A 28 -14.19 -8.58 -5.91
C SER A 28 -13.83 -7.44 -4.95
N ILE A 29 -14.85 -6.85 -4.31
CA ILE A 29 -14.70 -5.86 -3.24
C ILE A 29 -15.33 -6.42 -1.96
N ASP A 30 -14.54 -6.57 -0.91
CA ASP A 30 -14.99 -7.09 0.40
C ASP A 30 -14.07 -6.62 1.56
N PRO A 31 -14.57 -5.89 2.58
CA PRO A 31 -15.95 -5.42 2.74
C PRO A 31 -16.33 -4.41 1.66
N LYS A 32 -17.62 -4.32 1.33
CA LYS A 32 -18.16 -3.30 0.40
C LYS A 32 -18.34 -1.96 1.09
N GLY A 33 -18.02 -0.87 0.38
CA GLY A 33 -18.29 0.49 0.85
C GLY A 33 -17.40 0.92 2.01
N PHE A 34 -17.89 1.86 2.81
CA PHE A 34 -17.13 2.39 3.94
C PHE A 34 -17.01 1.35 5.06
N PHE A 35 -15.78 1.13 5.55
CA PHE A 35 -15.50 0.28 6.68
C PHE A 35 -14.50 0.96 7.63
N LEU A 36 -14.81 0.94 8.93
CA LEU A 36 -13.97 1.49 9.98
C LEU A 36 -13.81 0.46 11.10
N ARG A 37 -12.56 0.06 11.36
CA ARG A 37 -12.15 -0.62 12.60
C ARG A 37 -11.39 0.41 13.45
N PRO A 38 -11.96 0.92 14.55
CA PRO A 38 -11.24 1.84 15.42
C PRO A 38 -10.06 1.15 16.10
N PRO A 39 -9.01 1.89 16.50
CA PRO A 39 -7.94 1.31 17.32
C PRO A 39 -8.49 0.89 18.69
N PRO A 40 -7.84 -0.06 19.38
CA PRO A 40 -8.10 -0.34 20.78
C PRO A 40 -7.95 0.92 21.66
N THR A 41 -8.54 0.88 22.85
CA THR A 41 -8.27 1.92 23.86
C THR A 41 -6.78 1.99 24.18
N PRO A 42 -6.23 3.18 24.51
CA PRO A 42 -4.79 3.35 24.71
C PRO A 42 -4.14 2.39 25.72
N HIS A 43 -4.87 2.00 26.78
CA HIS A 43 -4.36 1.06 27.80
C HIS A 43 -4.21 -0.39 27.30
N HIS A 44 -4.78 -0.74 26.14
CA HIS A 44 -4.56 -2.03 25.49
C HIS A 44 -3.40 -2.01 24.48
N LEU A 45 -2.88 -0.84 24.13
CA LEU A 45 -1.72 -0.69 23.22
C LEU A 45 -0.42 -0.75 24.03
N SER A 46 -0.09 -1.95 24.52
CA SER A 46 1.04 -2.17 25.44
C SER A 46 2.39 -2.38 24.75
N PHE A 47 2.41 -2.46 23.41
CA PHE A 47 3.61 -2.76 22.62
C PHE A 47 4.05 -1.57 21.79
N PHE A 48 5.37 -1.46 21.55
CA PHE A 48 5.92 -0.45 20.65
C PHE A 48 5.49 -0.67 19.19
N ILE A 49 5.39 -1.92 18.77
CA ILE A 49 4.81 -2.31 17.47
C ILE A 49 3.40 -2.83 17.75
N THR A 50 2.39 -2.12 17.24
CA THR A 50 1.00 -2.55 17.33
C THR A 50 0.79 -3.85 16.57
N PRO A 51 0.26 -4.92 17.21
CA PRO A 51 -0.10 -6.15 16.50
C PRO A 51 -1.10 -5.91 15.36
N ASP A 52 -1.02 -6.71 14.29
CA ASP A 52 -1.82 -6.52 13.06
C ASP A 52 -3.35 -6.55 13.31
N ASP A 53 -3.79 -7.38 14.26
CA ASP A 53 -5.18 -7.48 14.68
C ASP A 53 -5.67 -6.27 15.49
N GLN A 54 -4.75 -5.43 15.98
CA GLN A 54 -5.00 -4.20 16.73
C GLN A 54 -4.80 -2.92 15.90
N LEU A 55 -4.34 -3.03 14.64
CA LEU A 55 -4.26 -1.88 13.75
C LEU A 55 -5.65 -1.29 13.49
N PHE A 56 -5.79 0.04 13.46
CA PHE A 56 -7.03 0.61 12.94
C PHE A 56 -7.15 0.35 11.44
N GLN A 57 -8.37 0.34 10.91
CA GLN A 57 -8.63 0.22 9.47
C GLN A 57 -9.62 1.29 9.06
N THR A 58 -9.29 2.07 8.05
CA THR A 58 -10.22 3.06 7.43
C THR A 58 -10.25 2.80 5.94
N ILE A 59 -11.36 2.25 5.46
CA ILE A 59 -11.56 1.85 4.06
C ILE A 59 -12.71 2.68 3.51
N HIS A 60 -12.46 3.46 2.46
CA HIS A 60 -13.43 4.44 1.96
C HIS A 60 -14.44 3.85 0.97
N MET A 61 -13.99 2.96 0.08
CA MET A 61 -14.79 2.45 -1.05
C MET A 61 -14.90 0.92 -1.07
N GLY A 62 -14.47 0.27 0.01
CA GLY A 62 -14.33 -1.17 0.14
C GLY A 62 -12.90 -1.66 -0.13
N ALA A 63 -12.59 -2.88 0.30
CA ALA A 63 -11.26 -3.46 0.11
C ALA A 63 -11.24 -4.31 -1.16
N ALA A 64 -10.23 -4.09 -2.01
CA ALA A 64 -10.04 -4.89 -3.20
C ALA A 64 -9.53 -6.28 -2.83
N VAL A 65 -10.23 -7.32 -3.30
CA VAL A 65 -9.71 -8.69 -3.34
C VAL A 65 -9.05 -8.86 -4.70
N VAL A 66 -7.78 -9.21 -4.70
CA VAL A 66 -6.94 -9.26 -5.90
C VAL A 66 -6.44 -10.68 -6.17
N ASP A 67 -6.29 -11.03 -7.44
CA ASP A 67 -5.57 -12.21 -7.89
C ASP A 67 -4.09 -11.88 -8.10
N ASP A 68 -3.24 -12.39 -7.22
CA ASP A 68 -1.79 -12.16 -7.22
C ASP A 68 -1.11 -12.58 -8.53
N ALA A 69 -1.66 -13.59 -9.23
CA ALA A 69 -1.08 -14.10 -10.47
C ALA A 69 -1.24 -13.13 -11.65
N THR A 70 -2.29 -12.30 -11.62
CA THR A 70 -2.60 -11.32 -12.66
C THR A 70 -2.31 -9.89 -12.22
N TRP A 71 -1.96 -9.68 -10.96
CA TRP A 71 -1.64 -8.37 -10.39
C TRP A 71 -0.41 -7.73 -11.04
N LEU A 72 -0.54 -6.44 -11.37
CA LEU A 72 0.54 -5.62 -11.91
C LEU A 72 0.56 -4.23 -11.25
N LEU A 73 1.74 -3.79 -10.79
CA LEU A 73 2.04 -2.39 -10.50
C LEU A 73 2.48 -1.70 -11.79
N VAL A 74 1.69 -0.75 -12.26
CA VAL A 74 2.03 0.11 -13.40
C VAL A 74 2.55 1.44 -12.89
N VAL A 75 3.75 1.84 -13.32
CA VAL A 75 4.34 3.16 -13.05
C VAL A 75 4.38 3.94 -14.36
N ASP A 76 3.55 4.97 -14.48
CA ASP A 76 3.40 5.79 -15.68
C ASP A 76 3.38 7.31 -15.36
N GLY A 77 2.82 8.13 -16.25
CA GLY A 77 2.74 9.59 -16.07
C GLY A 77 4.02 10.30 -16.49
N LEU A 78 4.51 11.24 -15.66
CA LEU A 78 5.69 12.08 -15.95
C LEU A 78 7.01 11.34 -15.67
N VAL A 79 7.15 10.15 -16.22
CA VAL A 79 8.34 9.31 -16.12
C VAL A 79 9.05 9.20 -17.47
N ARG A 80 10.37 8.96 -17.45
CA ARG A 80 11.15 8.81 -18.69
C ARG A 80 10.71 7.60 -19.51
N LYS A 81 10.42 6.47 -18.84
CA LYS A 81 9.99 5.21 -19.43
C LYS A 81 8.99 4.57 -18.46
N PRO A 82 7.72 4.40 -18.87
CA PRO A 82 6.77 3.62 -18.10
C PRO A 82 7.25 2.18 -17.91
N LEU A 83 6.89 1.57 -16.79
CA LEU A 83 7.22 0.16 -16.49
C LEU A 83 6.07 -0.52 -15.76
N ALA A 84 6.05 -1.85 -15.82
CA ALA A 84 5.14 -2.68 -15.05
C ALA A 84 5.91 -3.76 -14.28
N LEU A 85 5.46 -4.06 -13.06
CA LEU A 85 6.00 -5.11 -12.20
C LEU A 85 4.87 -6.05 -11.78
N SER A 86 5.05 -7.35 -11.98
CA SER A 86 4.27 -8.36 -11.25
C SER A 86 4.61 -8.34 -9.77
N LEU A 87 3.76 -8.95 -8.93
CA LEU A 87 4.01 -9.05 -7.49
C LEU A 87 5.37 -9.73 -7.21
N ALA A 88 5.65 -10.85 -7.88
CA ALA A 88 6.92 -11.57 -7.73
C ALA A 88 8.15 -10.74 -8.16
N GLN A 89 8.03 -9.91 -9.19
CA GLN A 89 9.13 -9.02 -9.60
C GLN A 89 9.32 -7.87 -8.60
N LEU A 90 8.23 -7.36 -8.03
CA LEU A 90 8.28 -6.32 -7.00
C LEU A 90 8.97 -6.84 -5.73
N GLU A 91 8.62 -8.05 -5.28
CA GLU A 91 9.23 -8.72 -4.12
C GLU A 91 10.71 -9.07 -4.33
N ALA A 92 11.13 -9.28 -5.59
CA ALA A 92 12.53 -9.53 -5.92
C ALA A 92 13.43 -8.27 -5.89
N LEU A 93 12.85 -7.07 -5.76
CA LEU A 93 13.63 -5.83 -5.59
C LEU A 93 14.35 -5.83 -4.21
N PRO A 94 15.46 -5.09 -4.06
CA PRO A 94 16.09 -4.93 -2.75
C PRO A 94 15.12 -4.39 -1.69
N GLN A 95 14.90 -5.19 -0.66
CA GLN A 95 13.96 -4.88 0.41
C GLN A 95 14.60 -3.98 1.48
N THR A 96 13.82 -3.05 2.03
CA THR A 96 14.21 -2.25 3.20
C THR A 96 13.05 -2.27 4.20
N SER A 97 13.37 -2.40 5.49
CA SER A 97 12.38 -2.32 6.57
C SER A 97 12.39 -0.94 7.20
N VAL A 98 11.21 -0.33 7.34
CA VAL A 98 11.01 0.99 7.96
C VAL A 98 9.93 0.86 9.03
N THR A 99 10.23 1.26 10.26
CA THR A 99 9.22 1.41 11.31
C THR A 99 8.61 2.80 11.21
N SER A 100 7.29 2.88 10.98
CA SER A 100 6.57 4.14 10.87
C SER A 100 5.27 4.13 11.67
N PHE A 101 4.91 5.29 12.21
CA PHE A 101 3.63 5.52 12.87
C PHE A 101 2.64 6.11 11.86
N HIS A 102 1.44 5.54 11.79
CA HIS A 102 0.37 6.02 10.92
C HIS A 102 -0.77 6.57 11.79
N GLU A 103 -1.10 7.84 11.58
CA GLU A 103 -2.23 8.50 12.23
C GLU A 103 -3.26 8.90 11.18
N CYS A 104 -4.53 8.59 11.44
CA CYS A 104 -5.61 9.09 10.60
C CYS A 104 -5.85 10.57 10.90
N TYR A 105 -5.96 11.42 9.88
CA TYR A 105 -6.30 12.84 10.03
C TYR A 105 -7.59 13.07 10.85
N GLY A 106 -8.51 12.11 10.85
CA GLY A 106 -9.72 12.16 11.67
C GLY A 106 -9.53 11.81 13.15
N SER A 107 -8.30 11.68 13.64
CA SER A 107 -7.99 11.32 15.03
C SER A 107 -7.74 12.58 15.89
N PRO A 108 -8.41 12.72 17.06
CA PRO A 108 -9.50 11.90 17.56
C PRO A 108 -10.82 12.22 16.83
N LEU A 109 -11.65 11.20 16.58
CA LEU A 109 -12.96 11.37 15.91
C LEU A 109 -13.88 12.35 16.62
N LYS A 110 -13.71 12.48 17.94
CA LYS A 110 -14.33 13.51 18.77
C LYS A 110 -13.20 14.33 19.40
N PRO A 111 -13.11 15.64 19.13
CA PRO A 111 -12.18 16.50 19.83
C PRO A 111 -12.39 16.38 21.34
N PRO A 112 -11.31 16.37 22.15
CA PRO A 112 -11.45 16.48 23.59
C PRO A 112 -12.11 17.81 23.91
N THR A 113 -13.22 17.78 24.63
CA THR A 113 -13.90 19.00 25.11
C THR A 113 -13.32 19.50 26.43
N ASN A 114 -12.51 18.68 27.10
CA ASN A 114 -11.75 19.00 28.30
C ASN A 114 -10.39 18.29 28.22
N ASN A 115 -9.34 18.87 28.82
CA ASN A 115 -8.10 18.14 29.11
C ASN A 115 -8.25 17.42 30.46
N PRO A 116 -7.69 16.21 30.62
CA PRO A 116 -7.61 15.54 31.92
C PRO A 116 -6.71 16.28 32.91
#